data_AF-A0A2T2Z5D9-F1
#
_entry.id   AF-A0A2T2Z5D9-F1
#
_cell.length_a   1.000
_cell.length_b   1.000
_cell.length_c   1.000
_cell.angle_alpha   90.00
_cell.angle_beta   90.00
_cell.angle_gamma   90.00
#
_symmetry.space_group_name_H-M   'P 1'
#
loop_
_entity.id
_entity.type
_entity.pdbx_description
1 polymer ?
#
loop_
_entity_poly.entity_id
_entity_poly.type
_entity_poly.pdbx_seq_one_letter_code
_entity_poly.pdbx_strand_id
1 'polypeptide(L)'
;MDVDAYSFAQRRHWDRLDRLTAQRRLSGAEVDEFVALYRRTSQQLARLQSHSPDPELINGLSAVLARARGRLLGARTDTWSQIGYFFTHRFPAAVYRAWPWWVSVAAAFLAVSAGIGIWVSGSGSARRTLGLPSNAESLTAPGGRFESYYSEHPHDAFAAQVWTNNAWVSAIALFTGILILPAAYLLFMNALNVGVSAGLMADAGRLDSFFGFLLPHGMLELTAVFVAGGAGLKLGWTLIEPGPSSRAEALAQQGRATATIALGLVAVLLVSGLIEGFVTPADWPAPVRIGVGLVAELGFLTYVFGPGRRAVQERAALRSATDASERISG
;
A
#
# COMPACT_ATOMS: atom_id res chain seq x y z
N MET A 1 36.97 11.48 46.03
CA MET A 1 37.17 12.34 44.85
C MET A 1 36.52 13.66 45.19
N ASP A 2 37.21 14.78 45.02
CA ASP A 2 36.59 16.10 45.21
C ASP A 2 35.62 16.34 44.05
N VAL A 3 34.32 16.29 44.35
CA VAL A 3 33.23 16.39 43.37
C VAL A 3 33.22 17.76 42.71
N ASP A 4 33.63 18.81 43.44
CA ASP A 4 33.65 20.19 42.94
C ASP A 4 34.80 20.39 41.95
N ALA A 5 35.99 19.88 42.29
CA ALA A 5 37.15 19.89 41.39
C ALA A 5 36.91 19.04 40.13
N TYR A 6 36.26 17.89 40.26
CA TYR A 6 35.89 17.03 39.13
C TYR A 6 34.87 17.70 38.22
N SER A 7 33.83 18.31 38.80
CA SER A 7 32.76 18.99 38.06
C SER A 7 33.29 20.21 37.32
N PHE A 8 34.17 21.01 37.95
CA PHE A 8 34.82 22.14 37.29
C PHE A 8 35.64 21.71 36.07
N ALA A 9 36.37 20.60 36.16
CA ALA A 9 37.18 20.08 35.06
C ALA A 9 36.35 19.54 33.87
N GLN A 10 35.15 19.02 34.12
CA GLN A 10 34.31 18.40 33.08
C GLN A 10 33.21 19.31 32.52
N ARG A 11 32.89 20.43 33.18
CA ARG A 11 31.81 21.35 32.81
C ARG A 11 31.83 21.76 31.34
N ARG A 12 33.01 22.07 30.79
CA ARG A 12 33.17 22.45 29.38
C ARG A 12 32.67 21.40 28.39
N HIS A 13 32.85 20.10 28.70
CA HIS A 13 32.39 19.00 27.86
C HIS A 13 30.87 18.86 27.92
N TRP A 14 30.28 19.03 29.11
CA TRP A 14 28.83 18.98 29.30
C TRP A 14 28.13 20.14 28.60
N ASP A 15 28.66 21.36 28.73
CA ASP A 15 28.14 22.54 28.04
C ASP A 15 28.29 22.43 26.51
N ARG A 16 29.34 21.76 26.02
CA ARG A 16 29.50 21.49 24.59
C ARG A 16 28.47 20.47 24.11
N LEU A 17 28.23 19.39 24.84
CA LEU A 17 27.20 18.40 24.53
C LEU A 17 25.81 19.05 24.48
N ASP A 18 25.47 19.89 25.45
CA ASP A 18 24.17 20.57 25.50
C ASP A 18 24.01 21.55 24.32
N ARG A 19 25.07 22.31 23.97
CA ARG A 19 25.08 23.17 22.77
C ARG A 19 24.88 22.39 21.48
N LEU A 20 25.60 21.28 21.28
CA LEU A 20 25.44 20.42 20.09
C LEU A 20 24.04 19.78 20.05
N THR A 21 23.46 19.48 21.22
CA THR A 21 22.09 18.95 21.33
C THR A 21 21.07 19.98 20.84
N ALA A 22 21.25 21.26 21.19
CA ALA A 22 20.35 22.36 20.84
C ALA A 22 20.47 22.86 19.39
N GLN A 23 21.54 22.55 18.66
CA GLN A 23 21.74 23.01 17.28
C GLN A 23 20.76 22.35 16.30
N ARG A 24 20.28 23.09 15.30
CA ARG A 24 19.28 22.57 14.33
C ARG A 24 19.88 21.61 13.30
N ARG A 25 21.15 21.79 12.94
CA ARG A 25 21.94 20.93 12.03
C ARG A 25 23.36 20.80 12.60
N LEU A 26 23.95 19.62 12.41
CA LEU A 26 25.35 19.33 12.75
C LEU A 26 26.08 18.97 11.45
N SER A 27 27.32 19.44 11.30
CA SER A 27 28.25 18.92 10.30
C SER A 27 28.72 17.50 10.67
N GLY A 28 29.34 16.78 9.72
CA GLY A 28 29.86 15.43 9.98
C GLY A 28 30.82 15.36 11.18
N ALA A 29 31.77 16.30 11.25
CA ALA A 29 32.71 16.38 12.37
C ALA A 29 32.01 16.67 13.72
N GLU A 30 30.96 17.49 13.71
CA GLU A 30 30.17 17.78 14.92
C GLU A 30 29.30 16.60 15.35
N VAL A 31 28.88 15.73 14.42
CA VAL A 31 28.19 14.47 14.75
C VAL A 31 29.13 13.51 15.47
N ASP A 32 30.36 13.35 14.96
CA ASP A 32 31.37 12.50 15.60
C ASP A 32 31.74 13.03 16.99
N GLU A 33 31.93 14.35 17.12
CA GLU A 33 32.15 15.04 18.39
C GLU A 33 30.98 14.80 19.36
N PHE A 34 29.74 14.95 18.88
CA PHE A 34 28.53 14.74 19.66
C PHE A 34 28.42 13.32 20.22
N VAL A 35 28.67 12.29 19.39
CA VAL A 35 28.65 10.88 19.83
C VAL A 35 29.72 10.60 20.88
N ALA A 36 30.94 11.12 20.67
CA ALA A 36 32.04 10.98 21.62
C ALA A 36 31.69 11.63 22.98
N LEU A 37 31.15 12.85 22.98
CA LEU A 37 30.74 13.57 24.18
C LEU A 37 29.55 12.91 24.89
N TYR A 38 28.58 12.36 24.15
CA TYR A 38 27.46 11.60 24.73
C TYR A 38 27.95 10.36 25.50
N ARG A 39 28.78 9.52 24.87
CA ARG A 39 29.33 8.33 25.54
C ARG A 39 30.13 8.70 26.79
N ARG A 40 30.99 9.72 26.68
CA ARG A 40 31.82 10.20 27.78
C ARG A 40 30.94 10.70 28.94
N THR A 41 29.94 11.53 28.66
CA THR A 41 29.04 12.08 29.69
C THR A 41 28.20 10.98 30.35
N SER A 42 27.74 9.97 29.59
CA SER A 42 27.03 8.82 30.14
C SER A 42 27.89 7.99 31.10
N GLN A 43 29.18 7.80 30.79
CA GLN A 43 30.12 7.11 31.68
C GLN A 43 30.40 7.93 32.95
N GLN A 44 30.49 9.25 32.82
CA GLN A 44 30.71 10.16 33.95
C GLN A 44 29.51 10.16 34.90
N LEU A 45 28.28 10.18 34.38
CA LEU A 45 27.07 10.08 35.18
C LEU A 45 27.02 8.77 35.98
N ALA A 46 27.32 7.63 35.33
CA ALA A 46 27.36 6.32 36.02
C ALA A 46 28.42 6.27 37.15
N ARG A 47 29.57 6.94 36.96
CA ARG A 47 30.61 7.06 38.00
C ARG A 47 30.17 7.97 39.16
N LEU A 48 29.53 9.10 38.87
CA LEU A 48 29.03 10.03 39.88
C LEU A 48 27.92 9.39 40.72
N GLN A 49 26.97 8.69 40.08
CA GLN A 49 25.90 7.95 40.76
C GLN A 49 26.40 6.87 41.73
N SER A 50 27.58 6.30 41.48
CA SER A 50 28.16 5.24 42.32
C SER A 50 29.06 5.76 43.46
N HIS A 51 29.54 7.01 43.40
CA HIS A 51 30.59 7.49 44.29
C HIS A 51 30.28 8.80 45.05
N SER A 52 29.28 9.61 44.65
CA SER A 52 28.84 10.80 45.39
C SER A 52 27.49 11.34 44.88
N PRO A 53 26.41 11.35 45.70
CA PRO A 53 25.09 11.80 45.28
C PRO A 53 24.92 13.31 45.53
N ASP A 54 25.54 14.16 44.71
CA ASP A 54 25.01 15.53 44.55
C ASP A 54 23.77 15.44 43.64
N PRO A 55 22.55 15.61 44.18
CA PRO A 55 21.32 15.39 43.42
C PRO A 55 21.14 16.42 42.30
N GLU A 56 21.64 17.65 42.46
CA GLU A 56 21.46 18.71 41.47
C GLU A 56 22.30 18.45 40.23
N LEU A 57 23.56 18.07 40.42
CA LEU A 57 24.46 17.70 39.33
C LEU A 57 23.97 16.45 38.58
N ILE A 58 23.52 15.42 39.30
CA ILE A 58 23.00 14.18 38.70
C ILE A 58 21.76 14.48 37.85
N ASN A 59 20.83 15.30 38.37
CA ASN A 59 19.61 15.67 37.65
C ASN A 59 19.92 16.49 36.40
N GLY A 60 20.83 17.47 36.50
CA GLY A 60 21.26 18.29 35.37
C GLY A 60 21.87 17.45 34.24
N LEU A 61 22.80 16.55 34.57
CA LEU A 61 23.44 15.66 33.59
C LEU A 61 22.47 14.64 32.98
N SER A 62 21.55 14.10 33.80
CA SER A 62 20.51 13.19 33.32
C SER A 62 19.59 13.88 32.31
N ALA A 63 19.23 15.15 32.55
CA ALA A 63 18.42 15.94 31.62
C ALA A 63 19.13 16.23 30.30
N VAL A 64 20.43 16.59 30.33
CA VAL A 64 21.25 16.78 29.11
C VAL A 64 21.35 15.47 28.33
N LEU A 65 21.64 14.34 28.99
CA LEU A 65 21.72 13.04 28.35
C LEU A 65 20.38 12.57 27.77
N ALA A 66 19.26 12.86 28.42
CA ALA A 66 17.92 12.54 27.90
C ALA A 66 17.64 13.31 26.61
N ARG A 67 17.94 14.62 26.56
CA ARG A 67 17.81 15.42 25.32
C ARG A 67 18.76 14.94 24.22
N ALA A 68 20.01 14.66 24.57
CA ALA A 68 21.00 14.15 23.63
C ALA A 68 20.61 12.77 23.07
N ARG A 69 20.07 11.88 23.91
CA ARG A 69 19.51 10.59 23.48
C ARG A 69 18.32 10.77 22.54
N GLY A 70 17.45 11.74 22.83
CA GLY A 70 16.35 12.13 21.93
C GLY A 70 16.84 12.58 20.56
N ARG A 71 18.00 13.24 20.47
CA ARG A 71 18.64 13.62 19.20
C ARG A 71 19.33 12.44 18.50
N LEU A 72 20.02 11.57 19.25
CA LEU A 72 20.69 10.37 18.72
C LEU A 72 19.67 9.38 18.12
N LEU A 73 18.57 9.15 18.83
CA LEU A 73 17.49 8.27 18.38
C LEU A 73 16.52 8.98 17.43
N GLY A 74 16.43 10.31 17.53
CA GLY A 74 15.59 11.18 16.71
C GLY A 74 16.31 11.81 15.54
N ALA A 75 17.42 11.22 15.06
CA ALA A 75 17.94 11.50 13.72
C ALA A 75 16.82 11.19 12.72
N ARG A 76 16.05 12.22 12.42
CA ARG A 76 14.84 12.18 11.61
C ARG A 76 15.16 11.45 10.31
N THR A 77 14.71 10.20 10.22
CA THR A 77 14.46 9.59 8.93
C THR A 77 13.38 10.44 8.30
N ASP A 78 13.79 11.34 7.40
CA ASP A 78 12.91 12.30 6.74
C ASP A 78 11.63 11.58 6.29
N THR A 79 10.50 11.91 6.91
CA THR A 79 9.23 11.20 6.69
C THR A 79 8.88 11.18 5.21
N TRP A 80 9.22 12.26 4.50
CA TRP A 80 9.06 12.37 3.05
C TRP A 80 9.98 11.42 2.28
N SER A 81 11.23 11.25 2.72
CA SER A 81 12.13 10.24 2.16
C SER A 81 11.59 8.81 2.38
N GLN A 82 10.96 8.53 3.52
CA GLN A 82 10.37 7.21 3.78
C GLN A 82 9.13 6.94 2.93
N ILE A 83 8.26 7.95 2.77
CA ILE A 83 7.11 7.88 1.88
C ILE A 83 7.58 7.68 0.43
N GLY A 84 8.59 8.46 0.00
CA GLY A 84 9.21 8.31 -1.30
C GLY A 84 9.79 6.90 -1.50
N TYR A 85 10.54 6.38 -0.52
CA TYR A 85 11.06 5.01 -0.58
C TYR A 85 9.95 3.94 -0.59
N PHE A 86 8.85 4.18 0.12
CA PHE A 86 7.70 3.28 0.14
C PHE A 86 7.12 3.13 -1.27
N PHE A 87 6.82 4.24 -1.94
CA PHE A 87 6.25 4.23 -3.30
C PHE A 87 7.27 3.93 -4.39
N THR A 88 8.57 4.15 -4.20
CA THR A 88 9.55 3.82 -5.25
C THR A 88 10.09 2.38 -5.16
N HIS A 89 10.12 1.78 -3.97
CA HIS A 89 10.76 0.49 -3.75
C HIS A 89 9.86 -0.53 -3.04
N ARG A 90 9.22 -0.18 -1.92
CA ARG A 90 8.52 -1.19 -1.09
C ARG A 90 7.23 -1.68 -1.74
N PHE A 91 6.33 -0.77 -2.07
CA PHE A 91 5.04 -1.07 -2.67
C PHE A 91 5.15 -1.74 -4.05
N PRO A 92 5.88 -1.19 -5.05
CA PRO A 92 5.90 -1.80 -6.38
C PRO A 92 6.60 -3.16 -6.36
N ALA A 93 7.64 -3.35 -5.54
CA ALA A 93 8.28 -4.65 -5.38
C ALA A 93 7.38 -5.68 -4.67
N ALA A 94 6.51 -5.25 -3.76
CA ALA A 94 5.55 -6.14 -3.12
C ALA A 94 4.48 -6.61 -4.12
N VAL A 95 3.91 -5.69 -4.90
CA VAL A 95 2.93 -6.00 -5.96
C VAL A 95 3.55 -6.88 -7.04
N TYR A 96 4.77 -6.57 -7.49
CA TYR A 96 5.50 -7.41 -8.46
C TYR A 96 5.72 -8.81 -7.91
N ARG A 97 6.15 -9.00 -6.65
CA ARG A 97 6.30 -10.35 -6.07
C ARG A 97 5.00 -11.16 -5.97
N ALA A 98 3.85 -10.50 -6.04
CA ALA A 98 2.54 -11.14 -6.06
C ALA A 98 1.96 -11.29 -7.47
N TRP A 99 2.68 -10.91 -8.54
CA TRP A 99 2.16 -10.87 -9.90
C TRP A 99 1.50 -12.15 -10.40
N PRO A 100 2.05 -13.36 -10.16
CA PRO A 100 1.39 -14.57 -10.66
C PRO A 100 0.01 -14.75 -10.03
N TRP A 101 -0.15 -14.37 -8.77
CA TRP A 101 -1.41 -14.51 -8.04
C TRP A 101 -2.46 -13.53 -8.54
N TRP A 102 -2.13 -12.24 -8.60
CA TRP A 102 -3.13 -11.25 -9.00
C TRP A 102 -3.43 -11.29 -10.50
N VAL A 103 -2.48 -11.67 -11.35
CA VAL A 103 -2.76 -11.92 -12.78
C VAL A 103 -3.64 -13.15 -12.97
N SER A 104 -3.44 -14.21 -12.17
CA SER A 104 -4.34 -15.39 -12.21
C SER A 104 -5.75 -15.03 -11.76
N VAL A 105 -5.89 -14.21 -10.72
CA VAL A 105 -7.18 -13.68 -10.27
C VAL A 105 -7.83 -12.84 -11.37
N ALA A 106 -7.09 -11.92 -12.00
CA ALA A 106 -7.58 -11.11 -13.10
C ALA A 106 -8.08 -11.97 -14.27
N ALA A 107 -7.29 -12.95 -14.70
CA ALA A 107 -7.64 -13.85 -15.79
C ALA A 107 -8.91 -14.67 -15.47
N ALA A 108 -8.99 -15.25 -14.27
CA ALA A 108 -10.17 -16.00 -13.83
C ALA A 108 -11.41 -15.11 -13.73
N PHE A 109 -11.28 -13.93 -13.14
CA PHE A 109 -12.36 -12.95 -13.02
C PHE A 109 -12.91 -12.58 -14.39
N LEU A 110 -12.03 -12.16 -15.31
CA LEU A 110 -12.43 -11.75 -16.66
C LEU A 110 -13.07 -12.90 -17.44
N ALA A 111 -12.54 -14.12 -17.32
CA ALA A 111 -13.13 -15.30 -17.95
C ALA A 111 -14.54 -15.59 -17.43
N VAL A 112 -14.75 -15.52 -16.11
CA VAL A 112 -16.07 -15.70 -15.49
C VAL A 112 -17.04 -14.59 -15.92
N SER A 113 -16.62 -13.32 -15.83
CA SER A 113 -17.47 -12.19 -16.25
C SER A 113 -17.86 -12.27 -17.72
N ALA A 114 -16.92 -12.60 -18.61
CA ALA A 114 -17.20 -12.76 -20.03
C ALA A 114 -18.14 -13.94 -20.29
N GLY A 115 -17.91 -15.09 -19.65
CA GLY A 115 -18.79 -16.26 -19.77
C GLY A 115 -20.22 -15.96 -19.31
N ILE A 116 -20.38 -15.28 -18.18
CA ILE A 116 -21.68 -14.85 -17.66
C ILE A 116 -22.33 -13.83 -18.61
N GLY A 117 -21.57 -12.85 -19.11
CA GLY A 117 -22.07 -11.84 -20.03
C GLY A 117 -22.61 -12.44 -21.32
N ILE A 118 -21.87 -13.35 -21.95
CA ILE A 118 -22.30 -14.09 -23.15
C ILE A 118 -23.55 -14.93 -22.87
N TRP A 119 -23.59 -15.60 -21.71
CA TRP A 119 -24.73 -16.42 -21.32
C TRP A 119 -26.00 -15.58 -21.10
N VAL A 120 -25.89 -14.45 -20.41
CA VAL A 120 -27.01 -13.55 -20.11
C VAL A 120 -27.52 -12.84 -21.37
N SER A 121 -26.62 -12.37 -22.24
CA SER A 121 -27.02 -11.68 -23.47
C SER A 121 -27.78 -12.60 -24.42
N GLY A 122 -27.31 -13.84 -24.59
CA GLY A 122 -27.88 -14.79 -25.55
C GLY A 122 -29.05 -15.63 -25.04
N SER A 123 -29.41 -15.58 -23.75
CA SER A 123 -30.38 -16.53 -23.18
C SER A 123 -31.40 -15.91 -22.22
N GLY A 124 -32.68 -16.02 -22.59
CA GLY A 124 -33.80 -15.73 -21.69
C GLY A 124 -33.90 -16.72 -20.51
N SER A 125 -33.38 -17.95 -20.64
CA SER A 125 -33.34 -18.89 -19.50
C SER A 125 -32.28 -18.49 -18.48
N ALA A 126 -31.13 -17.97 -18.92
CA ALA A 126 -30.10 -17.42 -18.04
C ALA A 126 -30.66 -16.30 -17.16
N ARG A 127 -31.39 -15.36 -17.76
CA ARG A 127 -32.05 -14.26 -17.05
C ARG A 127 -33.03 -14.77 -15.99
N ARG A 128 -33.86 -15.76 -16.33
CA ARG A 128 -34.78 -16.39 -15.36
C ARG A 128 -34.05 -17.09 -14.22
N THR A 129 -33.00 -17.85 -14.51
CA THR A 129 -32.21 -18.56 -13.50
C THR A 129 -31.56 -17.60 -12.51
N LEU A 130 -31.12 -16.43 -12.98
CA LEU A 130 -30.52 -15.39 -12.14
C LEU A 130 -31.55 -14.45 -11.49
N GLY A 131 -32.85 -14.70 -11.69
CA GLY A 131 -33.91 -13.84 -11.14
C GLY A 131 -33.95 -12.43 -11.75
N LEU A 132 -33.38 -12.24 -12.94
CA LEU A 132 -33.36 -10.96 -13.63
C LEU A 132 -34.73 -10.67 -14.26
N PRO A 133 -35.23 -9.42 -14.17
CA PRO A 133 -36.49 -9.05 -14.79
C PRO A 133 -36.45 -9.30 -16.30
N SER A 134 -37.58 -9.73 -16.86
CA SER A 134 -37.73 -9.94 -18.31
C SER A 134 -37.59 -8.64 -19.12
N ASN A 135 -37.90 -7.48 -18.52
CA ASN A 135 -37.69 -6.16 -19.09
C ASN A 135 -36.55 -5.39 -18.38
N ALA A 136 -35.36 -5.42 -18.97
CA ALA A 136 -34.21 -4.69 -18.45
C ALA A 136 -34.18 -3.21 -18.87
N GLU A 137 -35.17 -2.70 -19.60
CA GLU A 137 -35.19 -1.32 -20.15
C GLU A 137 -34.98 -0.24 -19.09
N SER A 138 -35.56 -0.38 -17.89
CA SER A 138 -35.33 0.59 -16.79
C SER A 138 -33.87 0.68 -16.34
N LEU A 139 -33.08 -0.37 -16.59
CA LEU A 139 -31.64 -0.40 -16.34
C LEU A 139 -30.86 0.06 -17.58
N THR A 140 -31.24 -0.44 -18.76
CA THR A 140 -30.44 -0.35 -19.98
C THR A 140 -30.84 0.76 -20.93
N ALA A 141 -31.98 1.44 -20.77
CA ALA A 141 -32.33 2.58 -21.64
C ALA A 141 -31.37 3.77 -21.46
N PRO A 142 -31.22 4.67 -22.44
CA PRO A 142 -30.51 5.93 -22.26
C PRO A 142 -31.11 6.73 -21.10
N GLY A 143 -30.27 7.20 -20.16
CA GLY A 143 -30.70 7.81 -18.89
C GLY A 143 -31.31 6.82 -17.89
N GLY A 144 -31.25 5.52 -18.16
CA GLY A 144 -31.68 4.47 -17.25
C GLY A 144 -30.74 4.29 -16.06
N ARG A 145 -31.09 3.38 -15.14
CA ARG A 145 -30.37 3.21 -13.86
C ARG A 145 -28.88 2.93 -13.98
N PHE A 146 -28.42 2.33 -15.07
CA PHE A 146 -26.98 2.12 -15.27
C PHE A 146 -26.24 3.44 -15.46
N GLU A 147 -26.74 4.34 -16.30
CA GLU A 147 -26.07 5.62 -16.59
C GLU A 147 -26.27 6.64 -15.49
N SER A 148 -27.49 6.71 -14.93
CA SER A 148 -27.80 7.66 -13.86
C SER A 148 -26.96 7.41 -12.60
N TYR A 149 -26.65 6.13 -12.32
CA TYR A 149 -25.70 5.76 -11.28
C TYR A 149 -24.36 6.47 -11.44
N TYR A 150 -23.84 6.63 -12.65
CA TYR A 150 -22.54 7.25 -12.92
C TYR A 150 -22.58 8.74 -13.29
N SER A 151 -23.76 9.36 -13.44
CA SER A 151 -23.90 10.72 -13.99
C SER A 151 -24.68 11.73 -13.14
N GLU A 152 -25.56 11.32 -12.23
CA GLU A 152 -26.54 12.24 -11.60
C GLU A 152 -26.09 12.96 -10.31
N HIS A 153 -24.87 12.77 -9.80
CA HIS A 153 -24.50 13.28 -8.46
C HIS A 153 -23.43 14.39 -8.46
N PRO A 154 -23.54 15.40 -7.56
CA PRO A 154 -22.55 16.46 -7.41
C PRO A 154 -21.16 15.91 -7.04
N HIS A 155 -20.14 16.44 -7.73
CA HIS A 155 -18.79 15.90 -7.91
C HIS A 155 -17.99 15.49 -6.66
N ASP A 156 -18.32 15.98 -5.46
CA ASP A 156 -17.51 15.75 -4.26
C ASP A 156 -18.02 14.60 -3.36
N ALA A 157 -19.34 14.45 -3.23
CA ALA A 157 -19.94 13.45 -2.33
C ALA A 157 -20.01 12.05 -2.96
N PHE A 158 -20.18 11.99 -4.28
CA PHE A 158 -20.31 10.74 -5.02
C PHE A 158 -18.98 10.02 -5.22
N ALA A 159 -17.92 10.75 -5.61
CA ALA A 159 -16.57 10.22 -5.74
C ALA A 159 -16.07 9.60 -4.42
N ALA A 160 -16.39 10.24 -3.28
CA ALA A 160 -16.04 9.73 -1.96
C ALA A 160 -16.78 8.42 -1.62
N GLN A 161 -18.05 8.28 -2.01
CA GLN A 161 -18.91 7.12 -1.73
C GLN A 161 -18.52 5.89 -2.55
N VAL A 162 -18.22 6.05 -3.84
CA VAL A 162 -17.78 4.93 -4.69
C VAL A 162 -16.35 4.53 -4.36
N TRP A 163 -15.47 5.51 -4.09
CA TRP A 163 -14.14 5.26 -3.53
C TRP A 163 -14.19 4.43 -2.25
N THR A 164 -15.08 4.75 -1.30
CA THR A 164 -15.22 3.95 -0.07
C THR A 164 -15.73 2.54 -0.35
N ASN A 165 -16.63 2.35 -1.31
CA ASN A 165 -17.16 1.04 -1.66
C ASN A 165 -16.07 0.13 -2.28
N ASN A 166 -15.28 0.65 -3.22
CA ASN A 166 -14.23 -0.12 -3.88
C ASN A 166 -12.99 -0.33 -3.00
N ALA A 167 -12.70 0.62 -2.11
CA ALA A 167 -11.74 0.43 -1.01
C ALA A 167 -12.21 -0.63 -0.01
N TRP A 168 -13.51 -0.67 0.29
CA TRP A 168 -14.10 -1.67 1.18
C TRP A 168 -14.07 -3.07 0.56
N VAL A 169 -14.45 -3.23 -0.71
CA VAL A 169 -14.36 -4.50 -1.45
C VAL A 169 -12.92 -5.00 -1.52
N SER A 170 -11.98 -4.12 -1.85
CA SER A 170 -10.55 -4.46 -1.90
C SER A 170 -10.01 -4.85 -0.51
N ALA A 171 -10.41 -4.13 0.54
CA ALA A 171 -10.03 -4.45 1.91
C ALA A 171 -10.60 -5.82 2.34
N ILE A 172 -11.88 -6.08 2.10
CA ILE A 172 -12.49 -7.37 2.43
C ILE A 172 -11.79 -8.50 1.65
N ALA A 173 -11.57 -8.36 0.35
CA ALA A 173 -10.90 -9.38 -0.45
C ALA A 173 -9.48 -9.69 0.08
N LEU A 174 -8.75 -8.66 0.49
CA LEU A 174 -7.40 -8.80 1.05
C LEU A 174 -7.41 -9.46 2.44
N PHE A 175 -8.29 -9.05 3.35
CA PHE A 175 -8.33 -9.58 4.72
C PHE A 175 -9.00 -10.96 4.80
N THR A 176 -10.05 -11.20 4.02
CA THR A 176 -10.69 -12.53 3.93
C THR A 176 -9.88 -13.53 3.10
N GLY A 177 -8.89 -13.05 2.32
CA GLY A 177 -7.99 -13.88 1.53
C GLY A 177 -7.24 -14.94 2.34
N ILE A 178 -6.99 -14.68 3.63
CA ILE A 178 -6.41 -15.67 4.55
C ILE A 178 -7.26 -16.95 4.65
N LEU A 179 -8.58 -16.84 4.45
CA LEU A 179 -9.53 -17.95 4.51
C LEU A 179 -9.76 -18.62 3.14
N ILE A 180 -9.21 -18.06 2.06
CA ILE A 180 -9.30 -18.51 0.66
C ILE A 180 -10.74 -18.55 0.11
N LEU A 181 -11.61 -19.42 0.63
CA LEU A 181 -12.99 -19.61 0.14
C LEU A 181 -13.85 -18.35 0.21
N PRO A 182 -13.85 -17.56 1.30
CA PRO A 182 -14.62 -16.33 1.35
C PRO A 182 -14.14 -15.28 0.34
N ALA A 183 -12.82 -15.16 0.15
CA ALA A 183 -12.26 -14.25 -0.85
C ALA A 183 -12.57 -14.70 -2.28
N ALA A 184 -12.48 -16.01 -2.56
CA ALA A 184 -12.85 -16.57 -3.85
C ALA A 184 -14.34 -16.34 -4.16
N TYR A 185 -15.21 -16.54 -3.16
CA TYR A 185 -16.65 -16.26 -3.29
C TYR A 185 -16.91 -14.78 -3.56
N LEU A 186 -16.25 -13.87 -2.84
CA LEU A 186 -16.40 -12.42 -3.05
C LEU A 186 -15.94 -12.01 -4.46
N LEU A 187 -14.78 -12.47 -4.91
CA LEU A 187 -14.27 -12.23 -6.26
C LEU A 187 -15.22 -12.79 -7.33
N PHE A 188 -15.78 -13.97 -7.11
CA PHE A 188 -16.78 -14.57 -7.99
C PHE A 188 -18.07 -13.73 -8.06
N MET A 189 -18.60 -13.29 -6.91
CA MET A 189 -19.81 -12.45 -6.89
C MET A 189 -19.59 -11.11 -7.59
N ASN A 190 -18.39 -10.52 -7.44
CA ASN A 190 -18.03 -9.30 -8.15
C ASN A 190 -17.92 -9.56 -9.67
N ALA A 191 -17.29 -10.66 -10.09
CA ALA A 191 -17.23 -11.08 -11.49
C ALA A 191 -18.63 -11.34 -12.09
N LEU A 192 -19.52 -11.95 -11.31
CA LEU A 192 -20.91 -12.20 -11.68
C LEU A 192 -21.66 -10.90 -11.90
N ASN A 193 -21.53 -9.91 -11.01
CA ASN A 193 -22.19 -8.61 -11.16
C ASN A 193 -21.72 -7.87 -12.42
N VAL A 194 -20.40 -7.88 -12.69
CA VAL A 194 -19.84 -7.31 -13.92
C VAL A 194 -20.38 -8.04 -15.15
N GLY A 195 -20.36 -9.37 -15.14
CA GLY A 195 -20.85 -10.20 -16.25
C GLY A 195 -22.34 -10.02 -16.54
N VAL A 196 -23.18 -10.00 -15.51
CA VAL A 196 -24.62 -9.75 -15.64
C VAL A 196 -24.87 -8.37 -16.25
N SER A 197 -24.22 -7.33 -15.74
CA SER A 197 -24.37 -5.97 -16.23
C SER A 197 -23.93 -5.84 -17.69
N ALA A 198 -22.78 -6.43 -18.04
CA ALA A 198 -22.29 -6.47 -19.41
C ALA A 198 -23.26 -7.23 -20.33
N GLY A 199 -23.79 -8.38 -19.88
CA GLY A 199 -24.73 -9.19 -20.66
C GLY A 199 -26.06 -8.50 -20.93
N LEU A 200 -26.61 -7.77 -19.95
CA LEU A 200 -27.83 -6.99 -20.13
C LEU A 200 -27.61 -5.79 -21.05
N MET A 201 -26.47 -5.09 -20.93
CA MET A 201 -26.11 -4.00 -21.83
C MET A 201 -25.81 -4.49 -23.24
N ALA A 202 -25.24 -5.69 -23.39
CA ALA A 202 -25.02 -6.33 -24.69
C ALA A 202 -26.33 -6.71 -25.38
N ASP A 203 -27.28 -7.29 -24.66
CA ASP A 203 -28.63 -7.58 -25.17
C ASP A 203 -29.35 -6.32 -25.65
N ALA A 204 -29.14 -5.20 -24.97
CA ALA A 204 -29.67 -3.90 -25.36
C ALA A 204 -28.88 -3.20 -26.49
N GLY A 205 -27.77 -3.77 -26.97
CA GLY A 205 -26.91 -3.15 -27.98
C GLY A 205 -26.09 -1.95 -27.48
N ARG A 206 -25.83 -1.86 -26.16
CA ARG A 206 -25.24 -0.70 -25.48
C ARG A 206 -23.90 -0.97 -24.79
N LEU A 207 -23.11 -1.88 -25.33
CA LEU A 207 -21.77 -2.18 -24.78
C LEU A 207 -20.83 -0.96 -24.84
N ASP A 208 -21.02 -0.08 -25.82
CA ASP A 208 -20.33 1.20 -25.93
C ASP A 208 -20.55 2.08 -24.69
N SER A 209 -21.80 2.19 -24.22
CA SER A 209 -22.18 2.94 -23.02
C SER A 209 -21.63 2.23 -21.77
N PHE A 210 -21.78 0.90 -21.70
CA PHE A 210 -21.24 0.10 -20.60
C PHE A 210 -19.73 0.33 -20.39
N PHE A 211 -18.93 0.15 -21.44
CA PHE A 211 -17.49 0.36 -21.37
C PHE A 211 -17.12 1.84 -21.25
N GLY A 212 -17.90 2.74 -21.81
CA GLY A 212 -17.72 4.19 -21.70
C GLY A 212 -17.81 4.71 -20.27
N PHE A 213 -18.68 4.11 -19.44
CA PHE A 213 -18.77 4.42 -18.01
C PHE A 213 -17.84 3.57 -17.15
N LEU A 214 -17.69 2.28 -17.45
CA LEU A 214 -16.88 1.37 -16.63
C LEU A 214 -15.38 1.60 -16.78
N LEU A 215 -14.85 1.65 -18.01
CA LEU A 215 -13.41 1.57 -18.24
C LEU A 215 -12.59 2.80 -17.77
N PRO A 216 -13.08 4.07 -17.81
CA PRO A 216 -12.28 5.22 -17.39
C PRO A 216 -11.64 5.07 -16.02
N HIS A 217 -12.40 4.63 -15.01
CA HIS A 217 -11.90 4.38 -13.65
C HIS A 217 -11.72 2.89 -13.38
N GLY A 218 -12.65 2.06 -13.89
CA GLY A 218 -12.75 0.64 -13.58
C GLY A 218 -11.54 -0.20 -14.00
N MET A 219 -10.73 0.25 -14.97
CA MET A 219 -9.47 -0.46 -15.29
C MET A 219 -8.53 -0.51 -14.08
N LEU A 220 -8.21 0.65 -13.51
CA LEU A 220 -7.30 0.75 -12.37
C LEU A 220 -7.92 0.18 -11.10
N GLU A 221 -9.22 0.37 -10.93
CA GLU A 221 -9.99 -0.18 -9.82
C GLU A 221 -10.01 -1.71 -9.81
N LEU A 222 -10.37 -2.34 -10.93
CA LEU A 222 -10.40 -3.80 -11.05
C LEU A 222 -9.00 -4.36 -10.86
N THR A 223 -7.97 -3.71 -11.41
CA THR A 223 -6.58 -4.09 -11.14
C THR A 223 -6.25 -4.01 -9.65
N ALA A 224 -6.71 -2.99 -8.91
CA ALA A 224 -6.55 -2.93 -7.46
C ALA A 224 -7.27 -4.08 -6.72
N VAL A 225 -8.49 -4.44 -7.14
CA VAL A 225 -9.24 -5.59 -6.62
C VAL A 225 -8.49 -6.90 -6.90
N PHE A 226 -7.92 -7.07 -8.10
CA PHE A 226 -7.15 -8.26 -8.46
C PHE A 226 -5.86 -8.35 -7.64
N VAL A 227 -5.15 -7.24 -7.46
CA VAL A 227 -3.95 -7.16 -6.62
C VAL A 227 -4.29 -7.50 -5.16
N ALA A 228 -5.37 -6.95 -4.63
CA ALA A 228 -5.86 -7.23 -3.28
C ALA A 228 -6.24 -8.71 -3.11
N GLY A 229 -7.06 -9.25 -4.02
CA GLY A 229 -7.49 -10.64 -4.04
C GLY A 229 -6.32 -11.60 -4.18
N GLY A 230 -5.39 -11.35 -5.12
CA GLY A 230 -4.20 -12.16 -5.31
C GLY A 230 -3.25 -12.14 -4.10
N ALA A 231 -3.02 -10.98 -3.51
CA ALA A 231 -2.21 -10.85 -2.30
C ALA A 231 -2.86 -11.54 -1.07
N GLY A 232 -4.17 -11.43 -0.94
CA GLY A 232 -4.97 -12.10 0.08
C GLY A 232 -4.94 -13.62 -0.08
N LEU A 233 -5.22 -14.14 -1.27
CA LEU A 233 -5.16 -15.58 -1.57
C LEU A 233 -3.76 -16.14 -1.36
N LYS A 234 -2.71 -15.41 -1.75
CA LYS A 234 -1.33 -15.79 -1.47
C LYS A 234 -1.05 -15.87 0.04
N LEU A 235 -1.59 -14.94 0.83
CA LEU A 235 -1.49 -14.98 2.29
C LEU A 235 -2.18 -16.24 2.87
N GLY A 236 -3.38 -16.56 2.40
CA GLY A 236 -4.08 -17.79 2.79
C GLY A 236 -3.33 -19.05 2.39
N TRP A 237 -2.82 -19.09 1.16
CA TRP A 237 -2.03 -20.22 0.66
C TRP A 237 -0.73 -20.45 1.44
N THR A 238 -0.16 -19.40 2.02
CA THR A 238 1.05 -19.51 2.87
C THR A 238 0.79 -20.32 4.16
N LEU A 239 -0.47 -20.44 4.62
CA LEU A 239 -0.82 -21.38 5.70
C LEU A 239 -0.70 -22.84 5.27
N ILE A 240 -1.02 -23.11 4.00
CA ILE A 240 -1.03 -24.44 3.40
C ILE A 240 0.40 -24.85 3.02
N GLU A 241 1.09 -23.99 2.28
CA GLU A 241 2.43 -24.20 1.76
C GLU A 241 3.38 -23.07 2.22
N PRO A 242 3.95 -23.17 3.43
CA PRO A 242 4.87 -22.15 3.97
C PRO A 242 6.29 -22.26 3.39
N GLY A 243 6.59 -23.32 2.62
CA GLY A 243 7.93 -23.63 2.14
C GLY A 243 8.88 -24.04 3.29
N PRO A 244 10.15 -23.59 3.30
CA PRO A 244 11.15 -24.04 4.26
C PRO A 244 11.04 -23.38 5.65
N SER A 245 10.17 -22.37 5.80
CA SER A 245 9.98 -21.65 7.07
C SER A 245 8.85 -22.25 7.90
N SER A 246 8.84 -21.97 9.20
CA SER A 246 7.67 -22.28 10.02
C SER A 246 6.44 -21.51 9.52
N ARG A 247 5.23 -22.04 9.73
CA ARG A 247 3.98 -21.37 9.34
C ARG A 247 3.89 -19.95 9.91
N ALA A 248 4.28 -19.77 11.18
CA ALA A 248 4.22 -18.47 11.84
C ALA A 248 5.16 -17.44 11.19
N GLU A 249 6.40 -17.83 10.88
CA GLU A 249 7.36 -16.95 10.21
C GLU A 249 6.95 -16.63 8.78
N ALA A 250 6.50 -17.64 8.03
CA ALA A 250 6.02 -17.48 6.66
C ALA A 250 4.81 -16.53 6.62
N LEU A 251 3.84 -16.70 7.52
CA LEU A 251 2.70 -15.77 7.64
C LEU A 251 3.14 -14.38 8.04
N ALA A 252 4.05 -14.24 9.00
CA ALA A 252 4.50 -12.92 9.42
C ALA A 252 5.20 -12.19 8.25
N GLN A 253 6.00 -12.91 7.46
CA GLN A 253 6.65 -12.34 6.28
C GLN A 253 5.65 -11.97 5.19
N GLN A 254 4.76 -12.88 4.83
CA GLN A 254 3.76 -12.64 3.79
C GLN A 254 2.74 -11.58 4.22
N GLY A 255 2.32 -11.58 5.49
CA GLY A 255 1.42 -10.59 6.07
C GLY A 255 1.99 -9.16 6.01
N ARG A 256 3.30 -8.97 6.25
CA ARG A 256 3.96 -7.67 6.05
C ARG A 256 3.95 -7.23 4.58
N ALA A 257 4.12 -8.17 3.65
CA ALA A 257 4.02 -7.87 2.22
C ALA A 257 2.57 -7.48 1.84
N THR A 258 1.58 -8.22 2.33
CA THR A 258 0.16 -7.94 2.11
C THR A 258 -0.25 -6.59 2.72
N ALA A 259 0.21 -6.24 3.92
CA ALA A 259 -0.02 -4.93 4.53
C ALA A 259 0.62 -3.78 3.73
N THR A 260 1.81 -4.00 3.18
CA THR A 260 2.48 -3.05 2.27
C THR A 260 1.64 -2.82 1.01
N ILE A 261 1.09 -3.89 0.44
CA ILE A 261 0.20 -3.82 -0.73
C ILE A 261 -1.07 -3.06 -0.36
N ALA A 262 -1.73 -3.40 0.75
CA ALA A 262 -2.94 -2.74 1.20
C ALA A 262 -2.77 -1.22 1.33
N LEU A 263 -1.69 -0.78 2.00
CA LEU A 263 -1.40 0.64 2.18
C LEU A 263 -1.16 1.36 0.83
N GLY A 264 -0.46 0.73 -0.11
CA GLY A 264 -0.24 1.33 -1.42
C GLY A 264 -1.49 1.34 -2.30
N LEU A 265 -2.36 0.33 -2.20
CA LEU A 265 -3.63 0.29 -2.92
C LEU A 265 -4.59 1.40 -2.52
N VAL A 266 -4.50 1.94 -1.30
CA VAL A 266 -5.27 3.15 -0.92
C VAL A 266 -5.00 4.31 -1.87
N ALA A 267 -3.72 4.53 -2.24
CA ALA A 267 -3.35 5.59 -3.17
C ALA A 267 -3.79 5.27 -4.62
N VAL A 268 -3.71 4.00 -5.03
CA VAL A 268 -4.16 3.56 -6.36
C VAL A 268 -5.68 3.75 -6.50
N LEU A 269 -6.45 3.35 -5.50
CA LEU A 269 -7.90 3.53 -5.47
C LEU A 269 -8.29 4.99 -5.36
N LEU A 270 -7.52 5.82 -4.66
CA LEU A 270 -7.73 7.27 -4.68
C LEU A 270 -7.60 7.84 -6.10
N VAL A 271 -6.57 7.44 -6.86
CA VAL A 271 -6.43 7.84 -8.27
C VAL A 271 -7.63 7.38 -9.09
N SER A 272 -8.06 6.13 -8.90
CA SER A 272 -9.27 5.60 -9.56
C SER A 272 -10.52 6.43 -9.24
N GLY A 273 -10.77 6.72 -7.95
CA GLY A 273 -11.91 7.52 -7.51
C GLY A 273 -11.87 8.97 -7.99
N LEU A 274 -10.68 9.54 -8.19
CA LEU A 274 -10.53 10.84 -8.84
C LEU A 274 -10.91 10.76 -10.34
N ILE A 275 -10.46 9.73 -11.05
CA ILE A 275 -10.87 9.53 -12.44
C ILE A 275 -12.39 9.34 -12.50
N GLU A 276 -12.96 8.61 -11.56
CA GLU A 276 -14.41 8.44 -11.48
C GLU A 276 -15.14 9.75 -11.24
N GLY A 277 -14.77 10.52 -10.22
CA GLY A 277 -15.46 11.77 -9.86
C GLY A 277 -15.35 12.88 -10.90
N PHE A 278 -14.25 12.93 -11.64
CA PHE A 278 -13.94 14.02 -12.56
C PHE A 278 -14.03 13.66 -14.04
N VAL A 279 -13.70 12.42 -14.43
CA VAL A 279 -13.62 12.01 -15.84
C VAL A 279 -14.86 11.23 -16.25
N THR A 280 -15.37 10.32 -15.43
CA THR A 280 -16.57 9.53 -15.76
C THR A 280 -17.79 10.41 -16.06
N PRO A 281 -18.15 11.43 -15.25
CA PRO A 281 -19.30 12.30 -15.51
C PRO A 281 -18.98 13.45 -16.48
N ALA A 282 -17.74 13.61 -16.95
CA ALA A 282 -17.39 14.69 -17.86
C ALA A 282 -18.11 14.51 -19.21
N ASP A 283 -18.54 15.64 -19.81
CA ASP A 283 -19.14 15.73 -21.15
C ASP A 283 -18.10 15.50 -22.27
N TRP A 284 -17.21 14.52 -22.10
CA TRP A 284 -16.18 14.15 -23.05
C TRP A 284 -16.60 12.91 -23.85
N PRO A 285 -16.19 12.79 -25.12
CA PRO A 285 -16.40 11.58 -25.90
C PRO A 285 -15.88 10.34 -25.16
N ALA A 286 -16.63 9.24 -25.21
CA ALA A 286 -16.26 8.00 -24.50
C ALA A 286 -14.82 7.52 -24.78
N PRO A 287 -14.29 7.57 -26.04
CA PRO A 287 -12.90 7.19 -26.29
C PRO A 287 -11.86 8.03 -25.53
N VAL A 288 -12.15 9.31 -25.27
CA VAL A 288 -11.26 10.21 -24.50
C VAL A 288 -11.25 9.80 -23.04
N ARG A 289 -12.43 9.57 -22.44
CA ARG A 289 -12.56 9.11 -21.05
C ARG A 289 -11.87 7.76 -20.84
N ILE A 290 -12.09 6.81 -21.75
CA ILE A 290 -11.42 5.50 -21.76
C ILE A 290 -9.90 5.67 -21.90
N GLY A 291 -9.44 6.60 -22.75
CA GLY A 291 -8.03 6.91 -22.93
C GLY A 291 -7.34 7.36 -21.64
N VAL A 292 -8.00 8.17 -20.81
CA VAL A 292 -7.47 8.58 -19.49
C VAL A 292 -7.28 7.37 -18.58
N GLY A 293 -8.29 6.50 -18.49
CA GLY A 293 -8.17 5.25 -17.73
C GLY A 293 -7.06 4.35 -18.22
N LEU A 294 -6.89 4.25 -19.54
CA LEU A 294 -5.86 3.41 -20.15
C LEU A 294 -4.46 3.93 -19.82
N VAL A 295 -4.26 5.25 -19.84
CA VAL A 295 -2.99 5.86 -19.42
C VAL A 295 -2.72 5.58 -17.95
N ALA A 296 -3.72 5.68 -17.07
CA ALA A 296 -3.57 5.39 -15.65
C ALA A 296 -3.19 3.92 -15.41
N GLU A 297 -3.88 2.99 -16.07
CA GLU A 297 -3.62 1.55 -15.97
C GLU A 297 -2.22 1.19 -16.52
N LEU A 298 -1.86 1.68 -17.71
CA LEU A 298 -0.52 1.48 -18.27
C LEU A 298 0.56 2.11 -17.38
N GLY A 299 0.29 3.27 -16.78
CA GLY A 299 1.15 3.88 -15.77
C GLY A 299 1.38 2.96 -14.58
N PHE A 300 0.32 2.35 -14.04
CA PHE A 300 0.42 1.39 -12.94
C PHE A 300 1.18 0.11 -13.34
N LEU A 301 0.87 -0.49 -14.49
CA LEU A 301 1.54 -1.69 -14.96
C LEU A 301 3.03 -1.46 -15.24
N THR A 302 3.38 -0.36 -15.90
CA THR A 302 4.79 0.02 -16.15
C THR A 302 5.52 0.29 -14.84
N TYR A 303 4.86 0.90 -13.86
CA TYR A 303 5.39 1.12 -12.51
C TYR A 303 5.66 -0.19 -11.73
N VAL A 304 4.76 -1.18 -11.82
CA VAL A 304 4.93 -2.49 -11.18
C VAL A 304 6.02 -3.31 -11.87
N PHE A 305 5.97 -3.45 -13.19
CA PHE A 305 6.88 -4.31 -13.96
C PHE A 305 8.22 -3.66 -14.30
N GLY A 306 8.34 -2.34 -14.19
CA GLY A 306 9.59 -1.59 -14.32
C GLY A 306 10.29 -1.41 -12.97
N PRO A 307 10.02 -0.30 -12.24
CA PRO A 307 10.57 -0.04 -10.90
C PRO A 307 10.41 -1.20 -9.92
N GLY A 308 9.22 -1.83 -9.85
CA GLY A 308 8.98 -2.94 -8.93
C GLY A 308 9.88 -4.14 -9.20
N ARG A 309 10.07 -4.51 -10.47
CA ARG A 309 11.00 -5.57 -10.88
C ARG A 309 12.45 -5.23 -10.51
N ARG A 310 12.90 -4.00 -10.78
CA ARG A 310 14.26 -3.53 -10.45
C ARG A 310 14.53 -3.60 -8.95
N ALA A 311 13.60 -3.10 -8.13
CA ALA A 311 13.72 -3.13 -6.67
C ALA A 311 13.77 -4.56 -6.09
N VAL A 312 13.17 -5.55 -6.75
CA VAL A 312 13.32 -6.97 -6.37
C VAL A 312 14.71 -7.49 -6.73
N GLN A 313 15.21 -7.17 -7.92
CA GLN A 313 16.53 -7.61 -8.39
C GLN A 313 17.66 -7.01 -7.55
N GLU A 314 17.60 -5.72 -7.23
CA GLU A 314 18.59 -5.04 -6.37
C GLU A 314 18.68 -5.69 -4.98
N ARG A 315 17.53 -6.00 -4.38
CA ARG A 315 17.50 -6.71 -3.08
C ARG A 315 18.05 -8.12 -3.15
N ALA A 316 17.84 -8.83 -4.25
CA ALA A 316 18.41 -10.16 -4.46
C ALA A 316 19.94 -10.08 -4.59
N ALA A 317 20.45 -9.14 -5.38
CA ALA A 317 21.88 -8.91 -5.55
C ALA A 317 22.58 -8.56 -4.23
N LEU A 318 21.98 -7.69 -3.41
CA LEU A 318 22.51 -7.33 -2.09
C LEU A 318 22.61 -8.53 -1.15
N ARG A 319 21.58 -9.39 -1.10
CA ARG A 319 21.59 -10.60 -0.27
C ARG A 319 22.69 -11.57 -0.70
N SER A 320 22.83 -11.80 -2.00
CA SER A 320 23.89 -12.67 -2.54
C SER A 320 25.30 -12.13 -2.21
N ALA A 321 25.48 -10.81 -2.22
CA ALA A 321 26.75 -10.19 -1.84
C ALA A 321 27.06 -10.36 -0.34
N THR A 322 26.06 -10.22 0.53
CA THR A 322 26.21 -10.46 1.98
C THR A 322 26.55 -11.92 2.27
N ASP A 323 25.82 -12.87 1.70
CA ASP A 323 26.07 -14.31 1.89
C ASP A 323 27.47 -14.72 1.38
N ALA A 324 27.93 -14.12 0.28
CA ALA A 324 29.28 -14.35 -0.24
C ALA A 324 30.37 -13.81 0.71
N SER A 325 30.14 -12.63 1.32
CA SER A 325 31.06 -12.06 2.30
C SER A 325 31.17 -12.93 3.55
N GLU A 326 30.04 -13.43 4.07
CA GLU A 326 30.03 -14.27 5.29
C GLU A 326 30.77 -15.60 5.08
N ARG A 327 30.67 -16.21 3.90
CA ARG A 327 31.39 -17.44 3.55
C ARG A 327 32.90 -17.27 3.40
N ILE A 328 33.39 -16.08 3.09
CA ILE A 328 34.82 -15.79 2.96
C ILE A 328 35.44 -15.50 4.33
N SER A 329 34.64 -15.07 5.30
CA SER A 329 35.07 -14.68 6.65
C SER A 329 34.95 -15.76 7.73
N GLY A 330 34.33 -16.92 7.43
CA GLY A 330 34.12 -18.04 8.37
C GLY A 330 34.91 -19.27 7.96
#